data_AF-A0A4P5YU31-F1
#
_entry.id   AF-A0A4P5YU31-F1
#
_cell.length_a   1.000
_cell.length_b   1.000
_cell.length_c   1.000
_cell.angle_alpha   90.00
_cell.angle_beta   90.00
_cell.angle_gamma   90.00
#
_symmetry.space_group_name_H-M   'P 1'
#
loop_
_entity.id
_entity.type
_entity.pdbx_description
1 polymer ?
#
loop_
_entity_poly.entity_id
_entity_poly.type
_entity_poly.pdbx_seq_one_letter_code
_entity_poly.pdbx_strand_id
1 'polypeptide(L)'
;MNLTASNQCSTTAAPAAPRHNIRRAFTLVEMLVVIAIIGVLAALVLTGVGVAVKRRDVSRVEAELRKLELLINTYKDKWGSYPPDNPGGPVTNSLYYELSGTSLAGGNYRTLDGAESISSANAQAFLGVPGFLNSTLGAVQAKNYLPELKPDHSALISTAPAVRVLTSPGKPPPGNTITINGRPVNPWRYVSSNPVHNPGRFDLWAEIDTGGKTNIIGNWKN
;
A
#
# COMPACT_ATOMS: atom_id res chain seq x y z
N MET A 1 -33.58 39.31 102.49
CA MET A 1 -33.24 37.93 102.91
C MET A 1 -33.22 37.05 101.68
N ASN A 2 -32.15 36.25 101.58
CA ASN A 2 -31.98 35.03 100.79
C ASN A 2 -31.71 35.16 99.27
N LEU A 3 -30.48 34.80 98.85
CA LEU A 3 -30.00 33.47 98.35
C LEU A 3 -30.40 33.34 96.86
N THR A 4 -29.57 32.94 95.89
CA THR A 4 -28.40 32.06 95.88
C THR A 4 -27.77 32.14 94.48
N ALA A 5 -26.46 31.93 94.41
CA ALA A 5 -25.75 31.66 93.16
C ALA A 5 -26.18 30.31 92.54
N SER A 6 -26.09 30.20 91.21
CA SER A 6 -25.78 28.92 90.57
C SER A 6 -24.91 29.17 89.32
N ASN A 7 -23.67 28.71 89.42
CA ASN A 7 -22.70 28.60 88.33
C ASN A 7 -23.21 27.63 87.27
N GLN A 8 -23.02 27.97 85.99
CA GLN A 8 -22.86 26.96 84.95
C GLN A 8 -21.48 27.07 84.31
N CYS A 9 -20.81 25.93 84.34
CA CYS A 9 -19.43 25.67 83.97
C CYS A 9 -19.29 25.57 82.45
N SER A 10 -18.22 26.17 81.94
CA SER A 10 -17.80 26.20 80.55
C SER A 10 -17.42 24.81 80.02
N THR A 11 -17.71 24.55 78.74
CA THR A 11 -16.89 23.70 77.88
C THR A 11 -16.99 24.22 76.45
N THR A 12 -16.13 25.17 76.11
CA THR A 12 -15.96 25.62 74.72
C THR A 12 -14.83 24.79 74.11
N ALA A 13 -15.18 23.92 73.16
CA ALA A 13 -14.22 23.10 72.42
C ALA A 13 -13.25 24.00 71.62
N ALA A 14 -11.95 23.72 71.71
CA ALA A 14 -10.92 24.46 70.99
C ALA A 14 -11.00 24.18 69.46
N PRO A 15 -10.81 25.20 68.60
CA PRO A 15 -10.81 25.01 67.15
C PRO A 15 -9.57 24.23 66.71
N ALA A 16 -9.77 23.15 65.93
CA ALA A 16 -8.70 22.37 65.33
C ALA A 16 -7.94 23.20 64.28
N ALA A 17 -6.61 23.26 64.43
CA ALA A 17 -5.74 24.06 63.58
C ALA A 17 -5.70 23.56 62.12
N PRO A 18 -5.61 24.48 61.13
CA PRO A 18 -5.54 24.10 59.73
C PRO A 18 -4.23 23.37 59.42
N ARG A 19 -4.33 22.15 58.88
CA ARG A 19 -3.18 21.39 58.38
C ARG A 19 -2.67 22.06 57.10
N HIS A 20 -1.53 22.73 57.19
CA HIS A 20 -0.86 23.33 56.04
C HIS A 20 -0.38 22.21 55.10
N ASN A 21 -1.08 22.03 53.98
CA ASN A 21 -0.62 21.15 52.90
C ASN A 21 0.61 21.79 52.27
N ILE A 22 1.80 21.39 52.72
CA ILE A 22 3.07 21.80 52.12
C ILE A 22 3.07 21.26 50.68
N ARG A 23 2.78 22.13 49.72
CA ARG A 23 2.95 21.82 48.30
C ARG A 23 4.44 21.67 48.08
N ARG A 24 4.90 20.45 47.77
CA ARG A 24 6.28 20.20 47.35
C ARG A 24 6.54 21.00 46.08
N ALA A 25 7.42 22.00 46.17
CA ALA A 25 7.95 22.70 45.02
C ALA A 25 9.05 21.83 44.41
N PHE A 26 8.97 21.58 43.10
CA PHE A 26 10.02 20.87 42.37
C PHE A 26 11.28 21.72 42.31
N THR A 27 12.43 21.07 42.47
CA THR A 27 13.72 21.73 42.31
C THR A 27 14.03 21.92 40.81
N LEU A 28 14.76 22.98 40.47
CA LEU A 28 15.23 23.21 39.10
C LEU A 28 16.02 22.02 38.54
N VAL A 29 16.78 21.33 39.40
CA VAL A 29 17.59 20.17 39.04
C VAL A 29 16.71 18.98 38.64
N GLU A 30 15.61 18.73 39.36
CA GLU A 30 14.67 17.66 39.02
C GLU A 30 14.05 17.88 37.64
N MET A 31 13.66 19.12 37.32
CA MET A 31 13.11 19.43 35.99
C MET A 31 14.18 19.37 34.90
N LEU A 32 15.43 19.77 35.19
CA LEU A 32 16.55 19.71 34.25
C LEU A 32 16.90 18.26 33.85
N VAL A 33 16.93 17.34 34.82
CA VAL A 33 17.20 15.92 34.53
C VAL A 33 16.09 15.32 33.68
N VAL A 34 14.82 15.68 33.94
CA VAL A 34 13.68 15.16 33.18
C VAL A 34 13.74 15.59 31.72
N ILE A 35 13.97 16.88 31.44
CA ILE A 35 14.08 17.35 30.05
C ILE A 35 15.31 16.77 29.34
N ALA A 36 16.41 16.53 30.06
CA ALA A 36 17.59 15.89 29.51
C ALA A 36 17.29 14.44 29.09
N ILE A 37 16.60 13.67 29.93
CA ILE A 37 16.20 12.29 29.62
C ILE A 37 15.22 12.27 28.43
N ILE A 38 14.20 13.14 28.42
CA ILE A 38 13.25 13.25 27.31
C ILE A 38 13.99 13.61 26.01
N GLY A 39 14.96 14.52 26.06
CA GLY A 39 15.78 14.89 24.91
C GLY A 39 16.58 13.73 24.33
N VAL A 40 17.22 12.92 25.18
CA VAL A 40 17.95 11.72 24.76
C VAL A 40 17.02 10.68 24.14
N LEU A 41 15.88 10.40 24.79
CA LEU A 41 14.90 9.44 24.26
C LEU A 41 14.31 9.90 22.92
N ALA A 42 13.95 11.18 22.79
CA ALA A 42 13.42 11.74 21.56
C ALA A 42 14.44 11.65 20.41
N ALA A 43 15.72 11.93 20.67
CA ALA A 43 16.78 11.83 19.66
C ALA A 43 16.93 10.39 19.13
N LEU A 44 16.89 9.39 20.02
CA LEU A 44 16.97 7.98 19.61
C LEU A 44 15.76 7.56 18.76
N VAL A 45 14.55 7.97 19.15
CA VAL A 45 13.32 7.63 18.41
C VAL A 45 13.35 8.19 16.99
N LEU A 46 13.73 9.47 16.81
CA LEU A 46 13.72 10.13 15.51
C LEU A 46 14.61 9.42 14.48
N THR A 47 15.77 8.91 14.88
CA THR A 47 16.68 8.21 13.96
C THR A 47 16.13 6.86 13.47
N GLY A 48 15.31 6.17 14.26
CA GLY A 48 14.75 4.86 13.90
C GLY A 48 13.56 4.91 12.93
N VAL A 49 12.76 5.98 12.96
CA VAL A 49 11.52 6.09 12.18
C VAL A 49 11.76 6.00 10.67
N GLY A 50 12.81 6.64 10.16
CA GLY A 50 13.10 6.66 8.72
C GLY A 50 13.37 5.27 8.14
N VAL A 51 14.05 4.40 8.89
CA VAL A 51 14.32 3.02 8.48
C VAL A 51 13.04 2.19 8.52
N ALA A 52 12.20 2.38 9.55
CA ALA A 52 10.94 1.67 9.70
C ALA A 52 9.97 1.97 8.53
N VAL A 53 9.86 3.24 8.12
CA VAL A 53 9.03 3.64 6.98
C VAL A 53 9.52 3.02 5.67
N LYS A 54 10.84 3.08 5.39
CA LYS A 54 11.42 2.45 4.19
C LYS A 54 11.14 0.95 4.14
N ARG A 55 11.31 0.26 5.27
CA ARG A 55 11.01 -1.18 5.37
C ARG A 55 9.53 -1.48 5.17
N ARG A 56 8.63 -0.67 5.75
CA ARG A 56 7.18 -0.79 5.55
C ARG A 56 6.81 -0.70 4.07
N ASP A 57 7.39 0.27 3.36
CA ASP A 57 7.07 0.50 1.94
C ASP A 57 7.56 -0.68 1.07
N VAL A 58 8.76 -1.21 1.33
CA VAL A 58 9.26 -2.45 0.69
C VAL A 58 8.35 -3.63 1.00
N SER A 59 8.03 -3.87 2.27
CA SER A 59 7.16 -4.98 2.69
C SER A 59 5.75 -4.89 2.09
N ARG A 60 5.21 -3.69 1.89
CA ARG A 60 3.92 -3.51 1.21
C ARG A 60 3.98 -3.96 -0.25
N VAL A 61 5.06 -3.62 -0.95
CA VAL A 61 5.25 -4.01 -2.36
C VAL A 61 5.50 -5.51 -2.47
N GLU A 62 6.29 -6.10 -1.56
CA GLU A 62 6.49 -7.56 -1.48
C GLU A 62 5.19 -8.33 -1.22
N ALA A 63 4.31 -7.81 -0.36
CA ALA A 63 3.01 -8.44 -0.09
C ALA A 63 2.10 -8.45 -1.33
N GLU A 64 2.03 -7.33 -2.06
CA GLU A 64 1.28 -7.27 -3.32
C GLU A 64 1.92 -8.13 -4.41
N LEU A 65 3.25 -8.20 -4.48
CA LEU A 65 3.97 -9.10 -5.41
C LEU A 65 3.54 -10.56 -5.18
N ARG A 66 3.56 -11.04 -3.93
CA ARG A 66 3.13 -12.41 -3.59
C ARG A 66 1.67 -12.66 -3.91
N LYS A 67 0.81 -11.65 -3.71
CA LYS A 67 -0.60 -11.73 -4.08
C LYS A 67 -0.76 -11.91 -5.59
N LEU A 68 -0.10 -11.08 -6.39
CA LEU A 68 -0.14 -11.19 -7.85
C LEU A 68 0.45 -12.51 -8.36
N GLU A 69 1.56 -12.98 -7.76
CA GLU A 69 2.13 -14.28 -8.10
C GLU A 69 1.13 -15.42 -7.90
N LEU A 70 0.42 -15.42 -6.77
CA LEU A 70 -0.64 -16.41 -6.50
C LEU A 70 -1.78 -16.33 -7.53
N LEU A 71 -2.22 -15.12 -7.88
CA LEU A 71 -3.30 -14.92 -8.86
C LEU A 71 -2.88 -15.38 -10.26
N ILE A 72 -1.64 -15.09 -10.68
CA ILE A 72 -1.09 -15.52 -11.98
C ILE A 72 -0.95 -17.05 -12.04
N ASN A 73 -0.52 -17.69 -10.96
CA ASN A 73 -0.47 -19.15 -10.89
C ASN A 73 -1.88 -19.76 -10.96
N THR A 74 -2.84 -19.20 -10.21
CA THR A 74 -4.25 -19.65 -10.25
C THR A 74 -4.87 -19.46 -11.64
N TYR A 75 -4.49 -18.38 -12.33
CA TYR A 75 -4.87 -18.16 -13.72
C TYR A 75 -4.34 -19.30 -14.60
N LYS A 76 -3.05 -19.64 -14.49
CA LYS A 76 -2.45 -20.73 -15.26
C LYS A 76 -3.12 -22.07 -14.99
N ASP A 77 -3.48 -22.36 -13.74
CA ASP A 77 -4.16 -23.62 -13.39
C ASP A 77 -5.51 -23.75 -14.11
N LYS A 78 -6.21 -22.63 -14.34
CA LYS A 78 -7.49 -22.63 -15.07
C LYS A 78 -7.32 -22.63 -16.59
N TRP A 79 -6.36 -21.87 -17.10
CA TRP A 79 -6.25 -21.56 -18.53
C TRP A 79 -5.14 -22.34 -19.26
N GLY A 80 -4.29 -23.06 -18.54
CA GLY A 80 -3.19 -23.88 -19.08
C GLY A 80 -1.92 -23.10 -19.43
N SER A 81 -2.01 -21.77 -19.56
CA SER A 81 -0.88 -20.88 -19.82
C SER A 81 -0.87 -19.69 -18.87
N TYR A 82 0.29 -19.08 -18.68
CA TYR A 82 0.37 -17.78 -18.02
C TYR A 82 -0.32 -16.70 -18.87
N PRO A 83 -0.80 -15.59 -18.26
CA PRO A 83 -1.25 -14.43 -19.01
C PRO A 83 -0.22 -14.01 -20.07
N PRO A 84 -0.64 -13.66 -21.29
CA PRO A 84 0.28 -13.19 -22.32
C PRO A 84 1.00 -11.90 -21.89
N ASP A 85 2.31 -11.82 -22.10
CA ASP A 85 3.06 -10.57 -21.93
C ASP A 85 2.98 -9.68 -23.18
N ASN A 86 3.58 -8.48 -23.11
CA ASN A 86 3.69 -7.60 -24.26
C ASN A 86 5.11 -7.71 -24.86
N PRO A 87 5.26 -8.15 -26.12
CA PRO A 87 6.56 -8.21 -26.79
C PRO A 87 7.28 -6.86 -26.91
N GLY A 88 6.54 -5.75 -26.88
CA GLY A 88 7.07 -4.39 -26.94
C GLY A 88 7.67 -3.89 -25.62
N GLY A 89 7.48 -4.61 -24.51
CA GLY A 89 8.11 -4.29 -23.23
C GLY A 89 7.26 -4.68 -22.02
N PRO A 90 7.89 -4.82 -20.84
CA PRO A 90 7.25 -5.43 -19.67
C PRO A 90 6.26 -4.51 -18.94
N VAL A 91 6.34 -3.19 -19.17
CA VAL A 91 5.55 -2.16 -18.47
C VAL A 91 4.10 -2.15 -18.95
N THR A 92 3.88 -2.18 -20.26
CA THR A 92 2.57 -2.06 -20.89
C THR A 92 2.01 -3.46 -21.16
N ASN A 93 1.73 -4.22 -20.11
CA ASN A 93 1.33 -5.63 -20.23
C ASN A 93 -0.19 -5.85 -20.11
N SER A 94 -0.64 -7.06 -20.46
CA SER A 94 -2.05 -7.44 -20.48
C SER A 94 -2.64 -7.81 -19.11
N LEU A 95 -1.83 -7.86 -18.04
CA LEU A 95 -2.21 -8.49 -16.76
C LEU A 95 -3.49 -7.91 -16.16
N TYR A 96 -3.71 -6.59 -16.28
CA TYR A 96 -4.93 -5.98 -15.77
C TYR A 96 -6.18 -6.60 -16.41
N TYR A 97 -6.23 -6.68 -17.73
CA TYR A 97 -7.39 -7.20 -18.45
C TYR A 97 -7.52 -8.73 -18.29
N GLU A 98 -6.41 -9.46 -18.28
CA GLU A 98 -6.41 -10.91 -18.08
C GLU A 98 -6.82 -11.30 -16.67
N LEU A 99 -6.38 -10.59 -15.64
CA LEU A 99 -6.73 -10.92 -14.25
C LEU A 99 -8.10 -10.37 -13.85
N SER A 100 -8.54 -9.22 -14.37
CA SER A 100 -9.92 -8.76 -14.17
C SER A 100 -10.93 -9.63 -14.94
N GLY A 101 -10.49 -10.27 -16.01
CA GLY A 101 -11.34 -10.97 -16.97
C GLY A 101 -12.14 -9.98 -17.81
N THR A 102 -12.49 -10.38 -19.03
CA THR A 102 -13.19 -9.53 -19.99
C THR A 102 -14.42 -10.20 -20.58
N SER A 103 -15.28 -9.39 -21.18
CA SER A 103 -16.35 -9.81 -22.07
C SER A 103 -16.20 -9.08 -23.38
N LEU A 104 -16.21 -9.80 -24.50
CA LEU A 104 -16.06 -9.20 -25.83
C LEU A 104 -17.43 -9.04 -26.48
N ALA A 105 -17.78 -7.80 -26.78
CA ALA A 105 -18.99 -7.44 -27.52
C ALA A 105 -18.67 -6.35 -28.54
N GLY A 106 -19.04 -6.57 -29.80
CA GLY A 106 -18.84 -5.58 -30.87
C GLY A 106 -17.38 -5.14 -31.06
N GLY A 107 -16.41 -6.05 -30.87
CA GLY A 107 -14.98 -5.75 -31.01
C GLY A 107 -14.33 -5.05 -29.81
N ASN A 108 -15.08 -4.81 -28.73
CA ASN A 108 -14.57 -4.21 -27.50
C ASN A 108 -14.58 -5.20 -26.34
N TYR A 109 -13.44 -5.34 -25.69
CA TYR A 109 -13.26 -6.08 -24.44
C TYR A 109 -13.61 -5.17 -23.27
N ARG A 110 -14.68 -5.48 -22.56
CA ARG A 110 -15.07 -4.82 -21.31
C ARG A 110 -14.67 -5.68 -20.13
N THR A 111 -14.01 -5.11 -19.13
CA THR A 111 -13.65 -5.86 -17.92
C THR A 111 -14.88 -6.32 -17.14
N LEU A 112 -14.80 -7.45 -16.44
CA LEU A 112 -15.94 -8.01 -15.70
C LEU A 112 -16.38 -7.14 -14.50
N ASP A 113 -15.47 -6.35 -13.94
CA ASP A 113 -15.78 -5.30 -12.95
C ASP A 113 -16.46 -4.07 -13.57
N GLY A 114 -16.55 -4.01 -14.91
CA GLY A 114 -17.15 -2.92 -15.67
C GLY A 114 -16.32 -1.63 -15.70
N ALA A 115 -15.10 -1.61 -15.15
CA ALA A 115 -14.30 -0.42 -14.95
C ALA A 115 -13.60 0.10 -16.21
N GLU A 116 -13.27 -0.77 -17.16
CA GLU A 116 -12.47 -0.41 -18.34
C GLU A 116 -13.01 -1.12 -19.60
N SER A 117 -12.81 -0.49 -20.76
CA SER A 117 -13.13 -1.07 -22.05
C SER A 117 -12.04 -0.75 -23.06
N ILE A 118 -11.57 -1.75 -23.81
CA ILE A 118 -10.53 -1.61 -24.82
C ILE A 118 -10.94 -2.33 -26.10
N SER A 119 -10.76 -1.70 -27.26
CA SER A 119 -10.99 -2.36 -28.55
C SER A 119 -9.91 -3.40 -28.84
N SER A 120 -10.22 -4.43 -29.63
CA SER A 120 -9.21 -5.40 -30.08
C SER A 120 -8.03 -4.75 -30.80
N ALA A 121 -8.29 -3.70 -31.59
CA ALA A 121 -7.26 -2.92 -32.26
C ALA A 121 -6.31 -2.22 -31.26
N ASN A 122 -6.87 -1.62 -30.19
CA ASN A 122 -6.07 -0.96 -29.16
C ASN A 122 -5.33 -1.97 -28.26
N ALA A 123 -5.92 -3.13 -27.98
CA ALA A 123 -5.23 -4.22 -27.29
C ALA A 123 -3.98 -4.65 -28.08
N GLN A 124 -4.10 -4.83 -29.39
CA GLN A 124 -2.95 -5.16 -30.25
C GLN A 124 -1.91 -4.03 -30.27
N ALA A 125 -2.36 -2.78 -30.39
CA ALA A 125 -1.46 -1.62 -30.53
C ALA A 125 -0.68 -1.29 -29.24
N PHE A 126 -1.34 -1.37 -28.07
CA PHE A 126 -0.75 -0.95 -26.79
C PHE A 126 -0.20 -2.11 -25.95
N LEU A 127 -0.86 -3.27 -26.00
CA LEU A 127 -0.55 -4.41 -25.15
C LEU A 127 0.13 -5.55 -25.92
N GLY A 128 0.24 -5.43 -27.25
CA GLY A 128 0.89 -6.43 -28.10
C GLY A 128 0.12 -7.74 -28.22
N VAL A 129 -1.15 -7.77 -27.80
CA VAL A 129 -1.99 -8.97 -27.79
C VAL A 129 -3.21 -8.82 -28.70
N PRO A 130 -3.58 -9.84 -29.49
CA PRO A 130 -4.74 -9.76 -30.38
C PRO A 130 -6.08 -9.83 -29.61
N GLY A 131 -6.03 -10.23 -28.34
CA GLY A 131 -7.18 -10.40 -27.47
C GLY A 131 -6.77 -10.93 -26.11
N PHE A 132 -7.77 -11.25 -25.29
CA PHE A 132 -7.57 -11.80 -23.95
C PHE A 132 -8.11 -13.21 -23.87
N LEU A 133 -7.34 -14.10 -23.23
CA LEU A 133 -7.72 -15.50 -23.07
C LEU A 133 -8.82 -15.65 -22.00
N ASN A 134 -8.76 -14.87 -20.92
CA ASN A 134 -9.84 -14.79 -19.94
C ASN A 134 -10.96 -13.87 -20.43
N SER A 135 -11.71 -14.35 -21.43
CA SER A 135 -12.84 -13.62 -22.04
C SER A 135 -14.09 -14.49 -22.20
N THR A 136 -15.29 -13.91 -22.04
CA THR A 136 -16.59 -14.63 -22.10
C THR A 136 -16.95 -15.21 -23.46
N LEU A 137 -16.18 -14.93 -24.51
CA LEU A 137 -16.36 -15.56 -25.83
C LEU A 137 -15.78 -16.99 -25.92
N GLY A 138 -15.00 -17.42 -24.93
CA GLY A 138 -14.49 -18.79 -24.88
C GLY A 138 -15.54 -19.80 -24.37
N ALA A 139 -15.28 -21.09 -24.60
CA ALA A 139 -16.09 -22.18 -24.01
C ALA A 139 -16.06 -22.19 -22.46
N VAL A 140 -15.07 -21.53 -21.88
CA VAL A 140 -14.86 -21.39 -20.43
C VAL A 140 -15.30 -20.00 -20.00
N GLN A 141 -16.18 -19.92 -19.00
CA GLN A 141 -16.61 -18.63 -18.45
C GLN A 141 -15.41 -17.84 -17.89
N ALA A 142 -15.33 -16.57 -18.27
CA ALA A 142 -14.34 -15.64 -17.74
C ALA A 142 -14.49 -15.50 -16.21
N LYS A 143 -13.38 -15.25 -15.53
CA LYS A 143 -13.32 -15.13 -14.06
C LYS A 143 -12.57 -13.87 -13.67
N ASN A 144 -13.13 -13.10 -12.74
CA ASN A 144 -12.39 -12.02 -12.11
C ASN A 144 -11.50 -12.57 -10.97
N TYR A 145 -10.19 -12.43 -11.11
CA TYR A 145 -9.18 -12.77 -10.11
C TYR A 145 -8.81 -11.58 -9.21
N LEU A 146 -9.29 -10.38 -9.53
CA LEU A 146 -9.05 -9.12 -8.82
C LEU A 146 -10.37 -8.54 -8.22
N PRO A 147 -11.07 -9.26 -7.33
CA PRO A 147 -12.35 -8.79 -6.79
C PRO A 147 -12.24 -7.52 -5.92
N GLU A 148 -11.05 -7.25 -5.35
CA GLU A 148 -10.80 -6.12 -4.46
C GLU A 148 -9.62 -5.29 -4.93
N LEU A 149 -9.78 -4.61 -6.07
CA LEU A 149 -8.75 -3.71 -6.58
C LEU A 149 -8.87 -2.34 -5.90
N LYS A 150 -7.85 -1.97 -5.12
CA LYS A 150 -7.76 -0.61 -4.56
C LYS A 150 -7.46 0.39 -5.69
N PRO A 151 -7.89 1.66 -5.57
CA PRO A 151 -7.64 2.67 -6.60
C PRO A 151 -6.16 2.83 -6.98
N ASP A 152 -5.23 2.62 -6.04
CA ASP A 152 -3.78 2.74 -6.30
C ASP A 152 -3.13 1.45 -6.83
N HIS A 153 -3.89 0.37 -7.04
CA HIS A 153 -3.37 -0.91 -7.57
C HIS A 153 -3.57 -1.04 -9.09
N SER A 154 -4.20 -0.05 -9.72
CA SER A 154 -4.15 0.13 -11.17
C SER A 154 -4.11 1.59 -11.52
N ALA A 155 -3.59 1.90 -12.69
CA ALA A 155 -3.71 3.21 -13.27
C ALA A 155 -3.88 3.07 -14.78
N LEU A 156 -4.45 4.12 -15.39
CA LEU A 156 -4.28 4.30 -16.82
C LEU A 156 -2.78 4.34 -17.15
N ILE A 157 -2.42 4.24 -18.41
CA ILE A 157 -1.10 4.55 -19.01
C ILE A 157 -1.26 5.39 -20.27
N SER A 158 -2.46 5.40 -20.83
CA SER A 158 -2.93 6.29 -21.89
C SER A 158 -4.36 6.70 -21.56
N THR A 159 -4.73 7.93 -21.90
CA THR A 159 -6.09 8.47 -21.69
C THR A 159 -6.91 8.55 -22.98
N ALA A 160 -6.26 8.44 -24.15
CA ALA A 160 -6.90 8.46 -25.46
C ALA A 160 -6.10 7.61 -26.46
N PRO A 161 -6.43 6.31 -26.64
CA PRO A 161 -7.47 5.55 -25.95
C PRO A 161 -7.11 5.27 -24.48
N ALA A 162 -8.13 5.03 -23.65
CA ALA A 162 -7.92 4.61 -22.27
C ALA A 162 -7.31 3.20 -22.23
N VAL A 163 -6.13 3.08 -21.64
CA VAL A 163 -5.42 1.81 -21.46
C VAL A 163 -4.95 1.73 -20.02
N ARG A 164 -5.20 0.60 -19.36
CA ARG A 164 -4.95 0.42 -17.92
C ARG A 164 -3.98 -0.71 -17.64
N VAL A 165 -3.14 -0.53 -16.64
CA VAL A 165 -2.21 -1.54 -16.13
C VAL A 165 -2.28 -1.62 -14.61
N LEU A 166 -1.81 -2.74 -14.06
CA LEU A 166 -1.64 -2.89 -12.62
C LEU A 166 -0.44 -2.08 -12.15
N THR A 167 -0.57 -1.45 -10.99
CA THR A 167 0.46 -0.58 -10.41
C THR A 167 0.94 -1.09 -9.06
N SER A 168 2.23 -0.92 -8.82
CA SER A 168 2.84 -1.16 -7.52
C SER A 168 2.49 -0.02 -6.56
N PRO A 169 2.21 -0.32 -5.28
CA PRO A 169 1.93 0.71 -4.28
C PRO A 169 3.17 1.53 -3.85
N GLY A 170 4.35 1.16 -4.32
CA GLY A 170 5.61 1.83 -3.99
C GLY A 170 5.83 3.10 -4.82
N LYS A 171 6.55 4.06 -4.23
CA LYS A 171 6.94 5.30 -4.92
C LYS A 171 7.73 4.96 -6.19
N PRO A 172 7.38 5.53 -7.37
CA PRO A 172 8.12 5.31 -8.61
C PRO A 172 9.61 5.67 -8.46
N PRO A 173 10.51 4.94 -9.15
CA PRO A 173 11.94 5.19 -9.08
C PRO A 173 12.30 6.54 -9.70
N PRO A 174 13.34 7.24 -9.21
CA PRO A 174 13.83 8.46 -9.84
C PRO A 174 14.36 8.16 -11.25
N GLY A 175 13.86 8.88 -12.27
CA GLY A 175 14.36 8.82 -13.65
C GLY A 175 13.66 7.85 -14.61
N ASN A 176 12.77 6.98 -14.13
CA ASN A 176 11.96 6.08 -14.96
C ASN A 176 10.47 6.15 -14.57
N THR A 177 9.97 7.38 -14.47
CA THR A 177 8.63 7.67 -13.97
C THR A 177 7.67 7.87 -15.12
N ILE A 178 6.68 6.99 -15.24
CA ILE A 178 5.56 7.20 -16.16
C ILE A 178 4.64 8.23 -15.52
N THR A 179 4.25 9.26 -16.26
CA THR A 179 3.34 10.30 -15.75
C THR A 179 2.06 10.33 -16.55
N ILE A 180 0.94 10.55 -15.85
CA ILE A 180 -0.39 10.59 -16.45
C ILE A 180 -1.13 11.73 -15.82
N ASN A 181 -1.51 12.70 -16.65
CA ASN A 181 -2.04 13.97 -16.18
C ASN A 181 -1.13 14.60 -15.11
N GLY A 182 0.19 14.46 -15.26
CA GLY A 182 1.19 14.95 -14.31
C GLY A 182 1.36 14.10 -13.04
N ARG A 183 0.54 13.07 -12.80
CA ARG A 183 0.71 12.16 -11.65
C ARG A 183 1.69 11.02 -12.01
N PRO A 184 2.71 10.76 -11.18
CA PRO A 184 3.65 9.68 -11.42
C PRO A 184 3.01 8.31 -11.08
N VAL A 185 3.24 7.33 -11.94
CA VAL A 185 2.65 5.99 -11.92
C VAL A 185 3.78 4.95 -11.99
N ASN A 186 3.60 3.83 -11.28
CA ASN A 186 4.56 2.74 -11.24
C ASN A 186 3.90 1.41 -11.63
N PRO A 187 3.86 1.05 -12.93
CA PRO A 187 3.31 -0.23 -13.35
C PRO A 187 4.14 -1.42 -12.88
N TRP A 188 3.46 -2.52 -12.59
CA TRP A 188 4.12 -3.83 -12.51
C TRP A 188 4.69 -4.19 -13.88
N ARG A 189 5.94 -4.65 -13.88
CA ARG A 189 6.63 -5.17 -15.06
C ARG A 189 6.45 -6.67 -15.08
N TYR A 190 6.08 -7.21 -16.24
CA TYR A 190 5.73 -8.61 -16.38
C TYR A 190 6.24 -9.19 -17.70
N VAL A 191 6.85 -10.38 -17.63
CA VAL A 191 7.34 -11.16 -18.78
C VAL A 191 7.04 -12.64 -18.54
N SER A 192 6.39 -13.31 -19.47
CA SER A 192 6.07 -14.74 -19.40
C SER A 192 6.57 -15.53 -20.62
N SER A 193 6.76 -14.87 -21.76
CA SER A 193 7.23 -15.52 -22.98
C SER A 193 8.73 -15.85 -22.92
N ASN A 194 9.54 -14.93 -22.38
CA ASN A 194 11.00 -15.09 -22.27
C ASN A 194 11.54 -14.55 -20.92
N PRO A 195 11.13 -15.12 -19.78
CA PRO A 195 11.61 -14.68 -18.47
C PRO A 195 13.11 -14.97 -18.31
N VAL A 196 13.84 -14.02 -17.73
CA VAL A 196 15.29 -14.10 -17.51
C VAL A 196 15.61 -14.76 -16.17
N HIS A 197 14.87 -14.40 -15.13
CA HIS A 197 15.13 -14.86 -13.77
C HIS A 197 14.40 -16.17 -13.43
N ASN A 198 13.23 -16.40 -14.04
CA ASN A 198 12.43 -17.60 -13.81
C ASN A 198 12.09 -18.35 -15.12
N PRO A 199 13.06 -19.08 -15.73
CA PRO A 199 12.81 -19.87 -16.94
C PRO A 199 11.65 -20.86 -16.79
N GLY A 200 10.73 -20.88 -17.76
CA GLY A 200 9.53 -21.73 -17.74
C GLY A 200 8.40 -21.25 -16.80
N ARG A 201 8.56 -20.10 -16.15
CA ARG A 201 7.52 -19.43 -15.35
C ARG A 201 7.22 -18.04 -15.93
N PHE A 202 7.43 -17.00 -15.13
CA PHE A 202 7.30 -15.60 -15.49
C PHE A 202 8.16 -14.76 -14.55
N ASP A 203 8.62 -13.62 -15.02
CA ASP A 203 9.24 -12.57 -14.22
C ASP A 203 8.18 -11.50 -13.95
N LEU A 204 8.00 -11.15 -12.67
CA LEU A 204 7.12 -10.09 -12.20
C LEU A 204 7.90 -9.22 -11.22
N TRP A 205 7.95 -7.91 -11.47
CA TRP A 205 8.68 -7.00 -10.60
C TRP A 205 8.17 -5.57 -10.63
N ALA A 206 8.55 -4.83 -9.59
CA ALA A 206 8.43 -3.38 -9.52
C ALA A 206 9.77 -2.76 -9.15
N GLU A 207 10.03 -1.59 -9.71
CA GLU A 207 11.10 -0.71 -9.28
C GLU A 207 10.51 0.32 -8.32
N ILE A 208 11.12 0.55 -7.16
CA ILE A 208 10.63 1.52 -6.18
C ILE A 208 11.75 2.42 -5.65
N ASP A 209 11.42 3.65 -5.30
CA ASP A 209 12.34 4.57 -4.63
C ASP A 209 12.45 4.24 -3.14
N THR A 210 13.65 3.85 -2.70
CA THR A 210 13.98 3.64 -1.28
C THR A 210 15.02 4.67 -0.83
N GLY A 211 14.58 5.91 -0.61
CA GLY A 211 15.43 6.98 -0.09
C GLY A 211 16.43 7.54 -1.11
N GLY A 212 15.96 7.79 -2.34
CA GLY A 212 16.72 8.35 -3.45
C GLY A 212 17.41 7.32 -4.34
N LYS A 213 17.19 6.02 -4.09
CA LYS A 213 17.78 4.91 -4.84
C LYS A 213 16.70 3.99 -5.36
N THR A 214 16.83 3.57 -6.61
CA THR A 214 15.98 2.53 -7.20
C THR A 214 16.28 1.19 -6.56
N ASN A 215 15.25 0.56 -5.98
CA ASN A 215 15.28 -0.80 -5.47
C ASN A 215 14.34 -1.68 -6.32
N ILE A 216 14.80 -2.87 -6.69
CA ILE A 216 14.03 -3.80 -7.52
C ILE A 216 13.44 -4.88 -6.62
N ILE A 217 12.12 -5.05 -6.67
CA ILE A 217 11.39 -6.08 -5.94
C ILE A 217 10.73 -6.97 -6.97
N GLY A 218 11.28 -8.17 -7.15
CA GLY A 218 10.81 -9.16 -8.12
C GLY A 218 10.60 -10.53 -7.52
N ASN A 219 9.94 -11.42 -8.27
CA ASN A 219 9.68 -12.81 -7.88
C ASN A 219 10.91 -13.73 -8.06
N TRP A 220 12.10 -13.23 -7.74
CA TRP A 220 13.36 -13.96 -7.77
C TRP A 220 14.22 -13.58 -6.55
N LYS A 221 15.30 -14.32 -6.32
CA LYS A 221 16.26 -13.96 -5.27
C LYS A 221 17.13 -12.81 -5.76
N ASN A 222 17.08 -11.69 -5.03
CA ASN A 222 17.98 -10.55 -5.19
C ASN A 222 19.37 -10.84 -4.64
#